data_AF-A0A3D5SDP8-F1
#
_entry.id   AF-A0A3D5SDP8-F1
#
_cell.length_a   1.000
_cell.length_b   1.000
_cell.length_c   1.000
_cell.angle_alpha   90.00
_cell.angle_beta   90.00
_cell.angle_gamma   90.00
#
_symmetry.space_group_name_H-M   'P 1'
#
loop_
_entity.id
_entity.type
_entity.pdbx_description
1 polymer ?
#
loop_
_entity_poly.entity_id
_entity_poly.type
_entity_poly.pdbx_seq_one_letter_code
_entity_poly.pdbx_strand_id
1 'polypeptide(L)'
;MMRYFFLSEMNMLRSIRDNVKGKAAKVILGIMIVPFVFFGVGSLVDGGGVSDVLIVNGETVDQNELLLEMQLVRNQMLSRMGDNPDYSQLTEEVLAPVAIESLTRKTLINQALADMSMAVPDLMIEKLITGTPNFQVDGRFSVDLLNSFLANQRVTLPLLKARIANDIKERQLGVGLAVSNFSLPFSSQILIDIFNENRDVNWLKLPIIDVTKNVTVSNEDTQSYYEANKADYVSEQQLVIEYIELRRENLYAPVSDEQVQAEYTLQSEQFDSNESR
;
A
#
# COMPACT_ATOMS: atom_id res chain seq x y z
N MET A 1 -42.10 48.93 21.68
CA MET A 1 -42.71 47.60 21.90
C MET A 1 -41.63 46.52 21.74
N MET A 2 -40.57 46.55 22.57
CA MET A 2 -39.39 45.69 22.37
C MET A 2 -38.67 45.40 23.70
N ARG A 3 -39.45 45.06 24.73
CA ARG A 3 -38.92 44.83 26.08
C ARG A 3 -39.51 43.62 26.80
N TYR A 4 -40.39 42.87 26.14
CA TYR A 4 -41.08 41.71 26.71
C TYR A 4 -40.65 40.35 26.13
N PHE A 5 -39.79 40.31 25.11
CA PHE A 5 -39.38 39.05 24.47
C PHE A 5 -38.22 38.34 25.19
N PHE A 6 -37.38 39.08 25.92
CA PHE A 6 -36.16 38.52 26.55
C PHE A 6 -36.38 37.79 27.88
N LEU A 7 -37.57 37.87 28.49
CA LEU A 7 -37.85 37.28 29.82
C LEU A 7 -38.40 35.84 29.76
N SER A 8 -38.76 35.35 28.57
CA SER A 8 -39.31 34.01 28.35
C SER A 8 -38.22 32.92 28.33
N GLU A 9 -37.06 33.20 27.72
CA GLU A 9 -35.99 32.20 27.54
C GLU A 9 -35.21 31.89 28.83
N MET A 10 -35.06 32.88 29.72
CA MET A 10 -34.41 32.67 31.02
C MET A 10 -35.19 31.72 31.94
N ASN A 11 -36.51 31.61 31.77
CA ASN A 11 -37.35 30.70 32.55
C ASN A 11 -37.30 29.25 32.03
N MET A 12 -37.15 29.02 30.73
CA MET A 12 -36.99 27.67 30.18
C MET A 12 -35.64 27.03 30.56
N LEU A 13 -34.53 27.80 30.48
CA LEU A 13 -33.20 27.31 30.86
C LEU A 13 -33.09 27.00 32.36
N ARG A 14 -33.81 27.76 33.22
CA ARG A 14 -33.91 27.46 34.66
C ARG A 14 -34.73 26.21 34.95
N SER A 15 -35.83 25.99 34.22
CA SER A 15 -36.68 24.79 34.36
C SER A 15 -35.91 23.49 34.03
N ILE A 16 -35.05 23.52 33.01
CA ILE A 16 -34.17 22.39 32.67
C ILE A 16 -33.14 22.17 33.79
N ARG A 17 -32.47 23.25 34.25
CA ARG A 17 -31.47 23.16 35.32
C ARG A 17 -32.05 22.67 36.65
N ASP A 18 -33.27 23.08 36.98
CA ASP A 18 -33.90 22.75 38.26
C ASP A 18 -34.56 21.36 38.21
N ASN A 19 -35.03 20.89 37.04
CA ASN A 19 -35.49 19.50 36.85
C ASN A 19 -34.35 18.47 36.81
N VAL A 20 -33.16 18.84 36.33
CA VAL A 20 -31.96 17.96 36.36
C VAL A 20 -31.47 17.72 37.80
N LYS A 21 -31.87 18.55 38.77
CA LYS A 21 -31.52 18.39 40.19
C LYS A 21 -32.50 17.53 41.00
N GLY A 22 -33.65 17.16 40.43
CA GLY A 22 -34.67 16.34 41.10
C GLY A 22 -34.22 14.89 41.29
N LYS A 23 -34.79 14.19 42.30
CA LYS A 23 -34.53 12.75 42.53
C LYS A 23 -34.85 11.90 41.29
N ALA A 24 -35.85 12.29 40.50
CA ALA A 24 -36.22 11.62 39.25
C ALA A 24 -35.14 11.71 38.15
N ALA A 25 -34.46 12.87 38.01
CA ALA A 25 -33.38 13.03 37.03
C ALA A 25 -32.14 12.19 37.39
N LYS A 26 -31.86 11.99 38.68
CA LYS A 26 -30.78 11.08 39.12
C LYS A 26 -31.06 9.61 38.78
N VAL A 27 -32.32 9.19 38.78
CA VAL A 27 -32.71 7.82 38.37
C VAL A 27 -32.52 7.63 36.87
N ILE A 28 -32.95 8.59 36.06
CA ILE A 28 -32.77 8.55 34.59
C ILE A 28 -31.29 8.58 34.22
N LEU A 29 -30.50 9.44 34.87
CA LEU A 29 -29.05 9.52 34.67
C LEU A 29 -28.36 8.21 35.08
N GLY A 30 -28.79 7.61 36.19
CA GLY A 30 -28.30 6.29 36.62
C GLY A 30 -28.57 5.20 35.58
N ILE A 31 -29.79 5.13 35.04
CA ILE A 31 -30.17 4.17 34.00
C ILE A 31 -29.36 4.40 32.71
N MET A 32 -29.08 5.65 32.34
CA MET A 32 -28.24 5.96 31.18
C MET A 32 -26.78 5.53 31.36
N ILE A 33 -26.23 5.59 32.58
CA ILE A 33 -24.84 5.21 32.86
C ILE A 33 -24.64 3.69 32.87
N VAL A 34 -25.67 2.91 33.24
CA VAL A 34 -25.61 1.43 33.29
C VAL A 34 -25.07 0.80 31.99
N PRO A 35 -25.59 1.11 30.79
CA PRO A 35 -25.01 0.58 29.56
C PRO A 35 -23.55 0.98 29.35
N PHE A 36 -23.12 2.19 29.73
CA PHE A 36 -21.71 2.59 29.62
C PHE A 36 -20.77 1.85 30.59
N VAL A 37 -21.28 1.36 31.73
CA VAL A 37 -20.51 0.54 32.67
C VAL A 37 -20.40 -0.91 32.21
N PHE A 38 -21.45 -1.47 31.61
CA PHE A 38 -21.44 -2.85 31.09
C PHE A 38 -20.76 -2.99 29.72
N PHE A 39 -20.84 -1.97 28.85
CA PHE A 39 -20.27 -2.01 27.49
C PHE A 39 -19.00 -1.16 27.32
N GLY A 40 -18.66 -0.30 28.29
CA GLY A 40 -17.47 0.55 28.25
C GLY A 40 -17.58 1.73 27.26
N VAL A 41 -16.91 2.84 27.57
CA VAL A 41 -16.77 4.00 26.66
C VAL A 41 -15.70 3.80 25.57
N GLY A 42 -15.05 2.63 25.54
CA GLY A 42 -13.99 2.31 24.58
C GLY A 42 -14.49 2.07 23.15
N SER A 43 -15.74 1.64 22.96
CA SER A 43 -16.28 1.28 21.65
C SER A 43 -16.80 2.46 20.82
N LEU A 44 -17.01 3.64 21.43
CA LEU A 44 -17.46 4.84 20.71
C LEU A 44 -16.32 5.69 20.13
N VAL A 45 -15.09 5.51 20.60
CA VAL A 45 -13.90 6.17 20.04
C VAL A 45 -13.33 5.40 18.84
N ASP A 46 -13.77 4.16 18.65
CA ASP A 46 -13.30 3.23 17.62
C ASP A 46 -14.15 3.25 16.33
N GLY A 47 -14.85 4.37 16.09
CA GLY A 47 -15.75 4.61 14.95
C GLY A 47 -15.04 4.80 13.60
N GLY A 48 -14.08 3.94 13.30
CA GLY A 48 -13.28 3.88 12.10
C GLY A 48 -12.29 2.73 12.22
N GLY A 49 -12.83 1.50 12.16
CA GLY A 49 -12.15 0.27 12.54
C GLY A 49 -10.70 0.18 12.06
N VAL A 50 -9.79 0.10 13.04
CA VAL A 50 -8.49 -0.52 12.84
C VAL A 50 -8.79 -1.99 12.55
N SER A 51 -8.91 -2.34 11.27
CA SER A 51 -8.91 -3.75 10.90
C SER A 51 -7.46 -4.21 11.01
N ASP A 52 -7.16 -5.02 12.03
CA ASP A 52 -5.86 -5.64 12.18
C ASP A 52 -5.59 -6.44 10.90
N VAL A 53 -4.56 -6.05 10.16
CA VAL A 53 -4.17 -6.77 8.92
C VAL A 53 -3.25 -7.93 9.26
N LEU A 54 -2.32 -7.71 10.20
CA LEU A 54 -1.37 -8.73 10.65
C LEU A 54 -0.81 -8.38 12.04
N ILE A 55 -0.39 -9.41 12.78
CA ILE A 55 0.25 -9.28 14.09
C ILE A 55 1.64 -9.92 14.04
N VAL A 56 2.68 -9.18 14.43
CA VAL A 56 4.08 -9.65 14.46
C VAL A 56 4.58 -9.61 15.89
N ASN A 57 4.76 -10.77 16.52
CA ASN A 57 5.20 -10.88 17.92
C ASN A 57 4.39 -10.02 18.92
N GLY A 58 3.08 -9.85 18.68
CA GLY A 58 2.20 -9.05 19.52
C GLY A 58 2.12 -7.56 19.16
N GLU A 59 2.88 -7.11 18.17
CA GLU A 59 2.72 -5.78 17.56
C GLU A 59 1.74 -5.87 16.39
N THR A 60 0.65 -5.11 16.48
CA THR A 60 -0.36 -5.04 15.44
C THR A 60 0.09 -4.06 14.36
N VAL A 61 -0.02 -4.50 13.10
CA VAL A 61 0.11 -3.66 11.92
C VAL A 61 -1.27 -3.48 11.31
N ASP A 62 -1.68 -2.21 11.17
CA ASP A 62 -3.03 -1.86 10.74
C ASP A 62 -3.18 -1.78 9.21
N GLN A 63 -4.42 -1.62 8.77
CA GLN A 63 -4.74 -1.51 7.36
C GLN A 63 -4.17 -0.27 6.68
N ASN A 64 -4.03 0.85 7.39
CA ASN A 64 -3.45 2.06 6.82
C ASN A 64 -1.95 1.87 6.56
N GLU A 65 -1.25 1.18 7.46
CA GLU A 65 0.15 0.82 7.28
C GLU A 65 0.34 -0.10 6.07
N LEU A 66 -0.52 -1.11 5.89
CA LEU A 66 -0.49 -1.96 4.70
C LEU A 66 -0.70 -1.13 3.42
N LEU A 67 -1.70 -0.27 3.37
CA LEU A 67 -1.99 0.54 2.19
C LEU A 67 -0.84 1.49 1.84
N LEU A 68 -0.24 2.11 2.85
CA LEU A 68 0.94 2.97 2.67
C LEU A 68 2.13 2.16 2.14
N GLU A 69 2.39 0.98 2.70
CA GLU A 69 3.49 0.12 2.25
C GLU A 69 3.26 -0.38 0.82
N MET A 70 2.03 -0.79 0.47
CA MET A 70 1.69 -1.17 -0.90
C MET A 70 1.95 -0.05 -1.91
N GLN A 71 1.67 1.21 -1.54
CA GLN A 71 1.99 2.36 -2.37
C GLN A 71 3.51 2.53 -2.54
N LEU A 72 4.30 2.31 -1.49
CA LEU A 72 5.76 2.34 -1.56
C LEU A 72 6.30 1.23 -2.48
N VAL A 73 5.82 -0.01 -2.31
CA VAL A 73 6.19 -1.16 -3.14
C VAL A 73 5.83 -0.89 -4.61
N ARG A 74 4.63 -0.37 -4.88
CA ARG A 74 4.20 0.02 -6.23
C ARG A 74 5.16 1.01 -6.86
N ASN A 75 5.52 2.08 -6.13
CA ASN A 75 6.44 3.10 -6.63
C ASN A 75 7.85 2.55 -6.89
N GLN A 76 8.33 1.64 -6.04
CA GLN A 76 9.61 0.96 -6.23
C GLN A 76 9.59 0.05 -7.46
N MET A 77 8.51 -0.70 -7.69
CA MET A 77 8.35 -1.55 -8.88
C MET A 77 8.32 -0.70 -10.15
N LEU A 78 7.50 0.36 -10.19
CA LEU A 78 7.45 1.30 -11.31
C LEU A 78 8.83 1.89 -11.64
N SER A 79 9.59 2.27 -10.61
CA SER A 79 10.94 2.83 -10.78
C SER A 79 11.93 1.82 -11.39
N ARG A 80 11.70 0.51 -11.20
CA ARG A 80 12.53 -0.57 -11.80
C ARG A 80 12.08 -0.96 -13.21
N MET A 81 10.81 -0.76 -13.54
CA MET A 81 10.22 -1.12 -14.84
C MET A 81 10.59 -0.13 -15.96
N GLY A 82 10.85 1.14 -15.63
CA GLY A 82 11.21 2.16 -16.62
C GLY A 82 10.03 2.58 -17.50
N ASP A 83 10.31 2.87 -18.77
CA ASP A 83 9.40 3.60 -19.67
C ASP A 83 8.18 2.80 -20.15
N ASN A 84 8.18 1.47 -20.03
CA ASN A 84 7.07 0.62 -20.45
C ASN A 84 6.63 -0.33 -19.31
N PRO A 85 5.94 0.20 -18.27
CA PRO A 85 5.52 -0.59 -17.13
C PRO A 85 4.42 -1.59 -17.49
N ASP A 86 4.60 -2.84 -17.05
CA ASP A 86 3.54 -3.84 -17.07
C ASP A 86 2.62 -3.64 -15.86
N TYR A 87 1.47 -3.00 -16.11
CA TYR A 87 0.49 -2.72 -15.06
C TYR A 87 -0.17 -3.98 -14.48
N SER A 88 -0.09 -5.14 -15.14
CA SER A 88 -0.57 -6.40 -14.58
C SER A 88 0.23 -6.85 -13.35
N GLN A 89 1.46 -6.34 -13.18
CA GLN A 89 2.32 -6.60 -12.03
C GLN A 89 2.07 -5.62 -10.87
N LEU A 90 1.11 -4.69 -11.00
CA LEU A 90 0.83 -3.63 -10.02
C LEU A 90 -0.55 -3.77 -9.37
N THR A 91 -1.20 -4.93 -9.54
CA THR A 91 -2.48 -5.23 -8.90
C THR A 91 -2.30 -5.42 -7.40
N GLU A 92 -3.38 -5.28 -6.66
CA GLU A 92 -3.38 -5.44 -5.20
C GLU A 92 -2.95 -6.86 -4.79
N GLU A 93 -3.37 -7.89 -5.53
CA GLU A 93 -3.03 -9.29 -5.27
C GLU A 93 -1.51 -9.55 -5.37
N VAL A 94 -0.81 -8.80 -6.23
CA VAL A 94 0.65 -8.88 -6.38
C VAL A 94 1.36 -8.04 -5.31
N LEU A 95 0.85 -6.84 -5.03
CA LEU A 95 1.50 -5.89 -4.13
C LEU A 95 1.31 -6.22 -2.65
N ALA A 96 0.13 -6.72 -2.25
CA ALA A 96 -0.20 -6.96 -0.85
C ALA A 96 0.75 -7.98 -0.18
N PRO A 97 1.06 -9.16 -0.77
CA PRO A 97 2.01 -10.09 -0.17
C PRO A 97 3.41 -9.50 0.02
N VAL A 98 3.90 -8.72 -0.95
CA VAL A 98 5.21 -8.07 -0.89
C VAL A 98 5.22 -6.98 0.18
N ALA A 99 4.14 -6.21 0.31
CA ALA A 99 3.98 -5.19 1.34
C ALA A 99 3.89 -5.81 2.75
N ILE A 100 3.15 -6.90 2.91
CA ILE A 100 3.06 -7.67 4.16
C ILE A 100 4.44 -8.19 4.58
N GLU A 101 5.22 -8.75 3.65
CA GLU A 101 6.58 -9.22 3.94
C GLU A 101 7.50 -8.06 4.33
N SER A 102 7.40 -6.93 3.62
CA SER A 102 8.15 -5.71 3.93
C SER A 102 7.83 -5.19 5.33
N LEU A 103 6.54 -5.08 5.69
CA LEU A 103 6.10 -4.66 7.02
C LEU A 103 6.56 -5.63 8.10
N THR A 104 6.35 -6.93 7.89
CA THR A 104 6.81 -7.96 8.82
C THR A 104 8.31 -7.83 9.09
N ARG A 105 9.12 -7.65 8.05
CA ARG A 105 10.56 -7.45 8.17
C ARG A 105 10.91 -6.18 8.95
N LYS A 106 10.28 -5.05 8.63
CA LYS A 106 10.48 -3.77 9.35
C LYS A 106 10.14 -3.90 10.82
N THR A 107 9.01 -4.52 11.14
CA THR A 107 8.57 -4.75 12.51
C THR A 107 9.56 -5.64 13.27
N LEU A 108 10.00 -6.76 12.68
CA LEU A 108 11.00 -7.63 13.30
C LEU A 108 12.35 -6.93 13.52
N ILE A 109 12.80 -6.09 12.57
CA ILE A 109 14.02 -5.30 12.73
C ILE A 109 13.87 -4.30 13.87
N ASN A 110 12.76 -3.56 13.92
CA ASN A 110 12.50 -2.59 14.99
C ASN A 110 12.46 -3.26 16.38
N GLN A 111 11.83 -4.44 16.48
CA GLN A 111 11.82 -5.25 17.70
C GLN A 111 13.24 -5.67 18.09
N ALA A 112 14.03 -6.20 17.16
CA ALA A 112 15.41 -6.59 17.42
C ALA A 112 16.28 -5.41 17.87
N LEU A 113 16.13 -4.23 17.25
CA LEU A 113 16.84 -3.02 17.65
C LEU A 113 16.42 -2.54 19.05
N ALA A 114 15.15 -2.69 19.42
CA ALA A 114 14.66 -2.40 20.75
C ALA A 114 15.22 -3.39 21.80
N ASP A 115 15.24 -4.68 21.49
CA ASP A 115 15.82 -5.74 22.34
C ASP A 115 17.32 -5.52 22.57
N MET A 116 18.05 -5.07 21.55
CA MET A 116 19.46 -4.66 21.66
C MET A 116 19.66 -3.34 22.42
N SER A 117 18.58 -2.70 22.88
CA SER A 117 18.60 -1.40 23.57
C SER A 117 19.32 -0.30 22.75
N MET A 118 19.20 -0.36 21.42
CA MET A 118 19.83 0.63 20.55
C MET A 118 19.06 1.96 20.61
N ALA A 119 19.78 3.03 20.92
CA ALA A 119 19.25 4.38 21.03
C ALA A 119 20.08 5.36 20.19
N VAL A 120 19.42 6.43 19.74
CA VAL A 120 20.06 7.53 19.00
C VAL A 120 19.86 8.81 19.81
N PRO A 121 20.92 9.56 20.12
CA PRO A 121 20.77 10.83 20.83
C PRO A 121 19.96 11.84 20.00
N ASP A 122 19.01 12.54 20.63
CA ASP A 122 18.18 13.55 19.95
C ASP A 122 19.02 14.63 19.25
N LEU A 123 20.12 15.05 19.88
CA LEU A 123 21.05 16.03 19.30
C LEU A 123 21.63 15.57 17.95
N MET A 124 21.83 14.25 17.77
CA MET A 124 22.33 13.70 16.51
C MET A 124 21.26 13.83 15.42
N ILE A 125 20.00 13.53 15.76
CA ILE A 125 18.85 13.67 14.85
C ILE A 125 18.66 15.13 14.45
N GLU A 126 18.74 16.05 15.42
CA GLU A 126 18.61 17.49 15.18
C GLU A 126 19.75 18.04 14.31
N LYS A 127 20.99 17.61 14.53
CA LYS A 127 22.12 17.97 13.67
C LYS A 127 21.93 17.43 12.25
N LEU A 128 21.37 16.24 12.09
CA LEU A 128 21.10 15.68 10.77
C LEU A 128 20.04 16.51 10.03
N ILE A 129 18.93 16.83 10.70
CA ILE A 129 17.86 17.66 10.12
C ILE A 129 18.40 19.04 9.77
N THR A 130 19.02 19.74 10.72
CA THR A 130 19.53 21.10 10.51
C THR A 130 20.69 21.17 9.52
N GLY A 131 21.47 20.09 9.39
CA GLY A 131 22.54 19.92 8.42
C GLY A 131 22.09 19.51 7.02
N THR A 132 20.81 19.18 6.83
CA THR A 132 20.28 18.75 5.51
C THR A 132 20.20 19.95 4.56
N PRO A 133 20.86 19.93 3.39
CA PRO A 133 20.90 21.07 2.47
C PRO A 133 19.52 21.57 2.04
N ASN A 134 18.55 20.66 1.86
CA ASN A 134 17.18 21.00 1.47
C ASN A 134 16.42 21.82 2.53
N PHE A 135 16.92 21.85 3.77
CA PHE A 135 16.34 22.64 4.85
C PHE A 135 17.19 23.88 5.15
N GLN A 136 18.01 24.33 4.20
CA GLN A 136 18.87 25.49 4.36
C GLN A 136 18.61 26.57 3.30
N VAL A 137 18.75 27.83 3.72
CA VAL A 137 18.82 29.02 2.85
C VAL A 137 20.16 29.69 3.14
N ASP A 138 20.97 29.89 2.11
CA ASP A 138 22.34 30.44 2.24
C ASP A 138 23.20 29.69 3.28
N GLY A 139 23.03 28.36 3.35
CA GLY A 139 23.76 27.49 4.30
C GLY A 139 23.28 27.56 5.74
N ARG A 140 22.18 28.26 6.03
CA ARG A 140 21.57 28.35 7.36
C ARG A 140 20.24 27.62 7.39
N PHE A 141 19.99 26.86 8.46
CA PHE A 141 18.74 26.13 8.63
C PHE A 141 17.51 27.06 8.58
N SER A 142 16.51 26.64 7.82
CA SER A 142 15.22 27.32 7.67
C SER A 142 14.09 26.43 8.18
N VAL A 143 13.42 26.89 9.24
CA VAL A 143 12.25 26.23 9.82
C VAL A 143 11.08 26.22 8.81
N ASP A 144 10.97 27.24 7.97
CA ASP A 144 9.89 27.35 6.97
C ASP A 144 10.02 26.28 5.89
N LEU A 145 11.25 25.96 5.46
CA LEU A 145 11.50 24.86 4.52
C LEU A 145 11.17 23.51 5.15
N LEU A 146 11.55 23.30 6.41
CA LEU A 146 11.19 22.08 7.14
C LEU A 146 9.67 21.95 7.28
N ASN A 147 8.97 23.00 7.70
CA ASN A 147 7.52 22.98 7.87
C ASN A 147 6.80 22.75 6.53
N SER A 148 7.27 23.38 5.46
CA SER A 148 6.75 23.17 4.11
C SER A 148 6.94 21.72 3.65
N PHE A 149 8.11 21.13 3.92
CA PHE A 149 8.37 19.72 3.64
C PHE A 149 7.45 18.79 4.43
N LEU A 150 7.32 19.01 5.74
CA LEU A 150 6.44 18.22 6.62
C LEU A 150 4.98 18.29 6.16
N ALA A 151 4.49 19.48 5.79
CA ALA A 151 3.14 19.68 5.26
C ALA A 151 2.93 18.95 3.92
N ASN A 152 3.89 19.08 2.99
CA ASN A 152 3.82 18.43 1.67
C ASN A 152 3.83 16.90 1.79
N GLN A 153 4.61 16.36 2.72
CA GLN A 153 4.70 14.92 2.97
C GLN A 153 3.60 14.41 3.90
N ARG A 154 2.77 15.29 4.49
CA ARG A 154 1.76 14.97 5.52
C ARG A 154 2.37 14.20 6.71
N VAL A 155 3.58 14.56 7.11
CA VAL A 155 4.35 13.93 8.18
C VAL A 155 4.54 14.92 9.32
N THR A 156 4.47 14.46 10.57
CA THR A 156 4.75 15.29 11.75
C THR A 156 6.25 15.27 12.09
N LEU A 157 6.74 16.30 12.79
CA LEU A 157 8.13 16.35 13.23
C LEU A 157 8.52 15.15 14.12
N PRO A 158 7.71 14.72 15.12
CA PRO A 158 8.01 13.53 15.91
C PRO A 158 8.13 12.26 15.06
N LEU A 159 7.23 12.08 14.07
CA LEU A 159 7.28 10.94 13.17
C LEU A 159 8.53 10.98 12.29
N LEU A 160 8.92 12.16 11.78
CA LEU A 160 10.17 12.32 11.04
C LEU A 160 11.38 11.97 11.91
N LYS A 161 11.44 12.48 13.15
CA LYS A 161 12.53 12.17 14.09
C LYS A 161 12.60 10.67 14.38
N ALA A 162 11.46 10.01 14.58
CA ALA A 162 11.40 8.56 14.80
C ALA A 162 11.91 7.76 13.59
N ARG A 163 11.53 8.15 12.37
CA ARG A 163 12.04 7.54 11.13
C ARG A 163 13.55 7.68 11.00
N ILE A 164 14.08 8.89 11.22
CA ILE A 164 15.53 9.14 11.21
C ILE A 164 16.25 8.30 12.26
N ALA A 165 15.68 8.19 13.47
CA ALA A 165 16.25 7.37 14.53
C ALA A 165 16.33 5.89 14.11
N ASN A 166 15.27 5.33 13.55
CA ASN A 166 15.25 3.94 13.08
C ASN A 166 16.26 3.73 11.94
N ASP A 167 16.31 4.62 10.95
CA ASP A 167 17.29 4.55 9.85
C ASP A 167 18.75 4.60 10.34
N ILE A 168 19.03 5.33 11.41
CA ILE A 168 20.37 5.38 12.01
C ILE A 168 20.67 4.06 12.72
N LYS A 169 19.73 3.52 13.50
CA LYS A 169 19.90 2.25 14.22
C LYS A 169 20.11 1.08 13.24
N GLU A 170 19.31 1.01 12.18
CA GLU A 170 19.45 -0.02 11.15
C GLU A 170 20.82 0.04 10.47
N ARG A 171 21.27 1.24 10.08
CA ARG A 171 22.61 1.43 9.50
C ARG A 171 23.71 1.04 10.46
N GLN A 172 23.59 1.42 11.74
CA GLN A 172 24.57 1.07 12.76
C GLN A 172 24.64 -0.45 12.97
N LEU A 173 23.49 -1.13 12.97
CA LEU A 173 23.44 -2.60 13.04
C LEU A 173 24.12 -3.22 11.81
N GLY A 174 23.77 -2.76 10.61
CA GLY A 174 24.36 -3.27 9.36
C GLY A 174 25.88 -3.11 9.31
N VAL A 175 26.39 -1.94 9.71
CA VAL A 175 27.83 -1.69 9.82
C VAL A 175 28.45 -2.58 10.89
N GLY A 176 27.82 -2.67 12.07
CA GLY A 176 28.29 -3.53 13.17
C GLY A 176 28.43 -5.00 12.77
N LEU A 177 27.44 -5.53 12.05
CA LEU A 177 27.49 -6.88 11.51
C LEU A 177 28.59 -7.04 10.45
N ALA A 178 28.74 -6.07 9.55
CA ALA A 178 29.76 -6.13 8.51
C ALA A 178 31.19 -6.10 9.09
N VAL A 179 31.45 -5.30 10.13
CA VAL A 179 32.79 -5.16 10.73
C VAL A 179 33.10 -6.22 11.79
N SER A 180 32.08 -6.89 12.34
CA SER A 180 32.27 -8.00 13.29
C SER A 180 32.53 -9.34 12.61
N ASN A 181 32.42 -9.40 11.28
CA ASN A 181 32.78 -10.58 10.51
C ASN A 181 34.28 -10.87 10.63
N PHE A 182 34.62 -12.13 10.89
CA PHE A 182 35.99 -12.62 10.89
C PHE A 182 36.07 -13.90 10.06
N SER A 183 37.17 -14.07 9.34
CA SER A 183 37.43 -15.34 8.64
C SER A 183 38.33 -16.22 9.51
N LEU A 184 37.93 -17.47 9.66
CA LEU A 184 38.79 -18.48 10.26
C LEU A 184 39.83 -18.92 9.22
N PRO A 185 41.11 -19.14 9.60
CA PRO A 185 42.12 -19.62 8.68
C PRO A 185 41.68 -20.87 7.88
N PHE A 186 40.96 -21.78 8.54
CA PHE A 186 40.39 -22.98 7.91
C PHE A 186 39.36 -22.67 6.81
N SER A 187 38.46 -21.69 7.02
CA SER A 187 37.46 -21.30 6.03
C SER A 187 38.11 -20.70 4.78
N SER A 188 39.19 -19.93 4.95
CA SER A 188 39.98 -19.42 3.84
C SER A 188 40.70 -20.54 3.09
N GLN A 189 41.24 -21.54 3.82
CA GLN A 189 41.91 -22.68 3.21
C GLN A 189 40.95 -23.52 2.35
N ILE A 190 39.73 -23.79 2.81
CA ILE A 190 38.72 -24.51 1.99
C ILE A 190 38.48 -23.81 0.66
N LEU A 191 38.30 -22.47 0.68
CA LEU A 191 38.08 -21.73 -0.56
C LEU A 191 39.29 -21.82 -1.49
N ILE A 192 40.49 -21.71 -0.95
CA ILE A 192 41.74 -21.88 -1.72
C ILE A 192 41.81 -23.28 -2.32
N ASP A 193 41.45 -24.31 -1.55
CA ASP A 193 41.46 -25.71 -2.02
C ASP A 193 40.43 -25.92 -3.13
N ILE A 194 39.22 -25.36 -3.01
CA ILE A 194 38.17 -25.39 -4.04
C ILE A 194 38.62 -24.67 -5.32
N PHE A 195 39.19 -23.46 -5.19
CA PHE A 195 39.64 -22.69 -6.36
C PHE A 195 40.83 -23.34 -7.08
N ASN A 196 41.65 -24.10 -6.35
CA ASN A 196 42.78 -24.84 -6.91
C ASN A 196 42.45 -26.31 -7.17
N GLU A 197 41.19 -26.70 -7.07
CA GLU A 197 40.77 -28.07 -7.31
C GLU A 197 40.83 -28.38 -8.80
N ASN A 198 41.73 -29.28 -9.19
CA ASN A 198 41.78 -29.81 -10.54
C ASN A 198 40.94 -31.10 -10.60
N ARG A 199 40.07 -31.20 -11.61
CA ARG A 199 39.30 -32.41 -11.89
C ARG A 199 39.62 -32.94 -13.27
N ASP A 200 40.08 -34.18 -13.31
CA ASP A 200 40.17 -34.94 -14.55
C ASP A 200 38.78 -35.48 -14.87
N VAL A 201 38.22 -35.02 -15.99
CA VAL A 201 36.93 -35.50 -16.49
C VAL A 201 37.19 -36.41 -17.68
N ASN A 202 36.79 -37.67 -17.55
CA ASN A 202 36.70 -38.58 -18.68
C ASN A 202 35.31 -38.46 -19.29
N TRP A 203 35.22 -38.04 -20.55
CA TRP A 203 33.96 -38.03 -21.29
C TRP A 203 34.04 -38.95 -22.50
N LEU A 204 32.92 -39.58 -22.80
CA LEU A 204 32.72 -40.30 -24.05
C LEU A 204 31.84 -39.43 -24.94
N LYS A 205 32.37 -38.99 -26.07
CA LYS A 205 31.56 -38.32 -27.09
C LYS A 205 30.90 -39.39 -27.96
N LEU A 206 29.60 -39.60 -27.79
CA LEU A 206 28.80 -40.48 -28.63
C LEU A 206 28.32 -39.70 -29.86
N PRO A 207 28.81 -40.01 -31.08
CA PRO A 207 28.31 -39.37 -32.28
C PRO A 207 26.89 -39.88 -32.54
N ILE A 208 25.90 -38.99 -32.48
CA ILE A 208 24.50 -39.33 -32.76
C ILE A 208 24.37 -40.05 -34.12
N ILE A 209 25.19 -39.66 -35.10
CA ILE A 209 25.23 -40.29 -36.42
C ILE A 209 25.53 -41.80 -36.36
N ASP A 210 26.36 -42.26 -35.42
CA ASP A 210 26.71 -43.69 -35.30
C ASP A 210 25.58 -44.50 -34.68
N VAL A 211 24.74 -43.85 -33.88
CA VAL A 211 23.52 -44.45 -33.31
C VAL A 211 22.38 -44.44 -34.34
N THR A 212 22.22 -43.36 -35.10
CA THR A 212 21.09 -43.19 -36.03
C THR A 212 21.29 -43.85 -37.38
N LYS A 213 22.52 -44.24 -37.76
CA LYS A 213 22.82 -44.93 -39.04
C LYS A 213 21.98 -46.18 -39.28
N ASN A 214 21.64 -46.90 -38.21
CA ASN A 214 20.87 -48.15 -38.28
C ASN A 214 19.40 -47.95 -37.90
N VAL A 215 18.99 -46.73 -37.57
CA VAL A 215 17.59 -46.42 -37.26
C VAL A 215 16.88 -46.16 -38.58
N THR A 216 16.00 -47.07 -38.96
CA THR A 216 15.10 -46.87 -40.10
C THR A 216 13.74 -46.50 -39.54
N VAL A 217 13.26 -45.29 -39.85
CA VAL A 217 11.92 -44.87 -39.49
C VAL A 217 10.96 -45.33 -40.59
N SER A 218 10.00 -46.17 -40.25
CA SER A 218 8.99 -46.60 -41.22
C SER A 218 7.90 -45.54 -41.39
N ASN A 219 7.15 -45.62 -42.48
CA ASN A 219 5.97 -44.78 -42.68
C ASN A 219 4.90 -45.04 -41.62
N GLU A 220 4.80 -46.28 -41.12
CA GLU A 220 3.84 -46.66 -40.09
C GLU A 220 4.20 -46.06 -38.72
N ASP A 221 5.49 -46.02 -38.37
CA ASP A 221 5.99 -45.33 -37.17
C ASP A 221 5.72 -43.82 -37.25
N THR A 222 5.95 -43.24 -38.43
CA THR A 222 5.71 -41.80 -38.68
C THR A 222 4.22 -41.47 -38.53
N GLN A 223 3.35 -42.28 -39.12
CA GLN A 223 1.90 -42.10 -39.01
C GLN A 223 1.42 -42.27 -37.56
N SER A 224 1.90 -43.29 -36.86
CA SER A 224 1.53 -43.55 -35.46
C SER A 224 1.97 -42.42 -34.53
N TYR A 225 3.19 -41.89 -34.74
CA TYR A 225 3.69 -40.74 -33.99
C TYR A 225 2.89 -39.47 -34.28
N TYR A 226 2.57 -39.20 -35.55
CA TYR A 226 1.76 -38.05 -35.94
C TYR A 226 0.36 -38.12 -35.30
N GLU A 227 -0.30 -39.28 -35.35
CA GLU A 227 -1.61 -39.50 -34.74
C GLU A 227 -1.60 -39.30 -33.22
N ALA A 228 -0.56 -39.77 -32.54
CA ALA A 228 -0.42 -39.63 -31.09
C ALA A 228 -0.09 -38.20 -30.63
N ASN A 229 0.54 -37.38 -31.49
CA ASN A 229 1.04 -36.05 -31.15
C ASN A 229 0.41 -34.93 -32.00
N LYS A 230 -0.82 -35.11 -32.50
CA LYS A 230 -1.51 -34.14 -33.37
C LYS A 230 -1.53 -32.71 -32.81
N ALA A 231 -1.56 -32.57 -31.48
CA ALA A 231 -1.56 -31.27 -30.80
C ALA A 231 -0.28 -30.45 -31.07
N ASP A 232 0.85 -31.10 -31.36
CA ASP A 232 2.12 -30.43 -31.67
C ASP A 232 2.22 -29.96 -33.13
N TYR A 233 1.31 -30.42 -33.98
CA TYR A 233 1.28 -30.14 -35.43
C TYR A 233 0.11 -29.25 -35.85
N VAL A 234 -0.49 -28.51 -34.90
CA VAL A 234 -1.50 -27.50 -35.20
C VAL A 234 -0.84 -26.18 -35.61
N SER A 235 -1.43 -25.48 -36.57
CA SER A 235 -1.02 -24.11 -36.89
C SER A 235 -1.40 -23.16 -35.75
N GLU A 236 -0.80 -21.97 -35.74
CA GLU A 236 -1.22 -20.90 -34.85
C GLU A 236 -2.73 -20.66 -34.91
N GLN A 237 -3.30 -20.24 -33.78
CA GLN A 237 -4.73 -20.02 -33.65
C GLN A 237 -5.19 -18.88 -34.59
N GLN A 238 -5.96 -19.23 -35.61
CA GLN A 238 -6.59 -18.26 -36.50
C GLN A 238 -8.03 -18.04 -36.05
N LEU A 239 -8.45 -16.77 -35.93
CA LEU A 239 -9.82 -16.40 -35.59
C LEU A 239 -10.48 -15.71 -36.79
N VAL A 240 -11.68 -16.15 -37.14
CA VAL A 240 -12.58 -15.41 -38.03
C VAL A 240 -13.53 -14.62 -37.13
N ILE A 241 -13.42 -13.29 -37.15
CA ILE A 241 -14.24 -12.40 -36.33
C ILE A 241 -15.20 -11.63 -37.23
N GLU A 242 -16.49 -11.72 -36.92
CA GLU A 242 -17.49 -10.78 -37.39
C GLU A 242 -17.70 -9.72 -36.31
N TYR A 243 -17.65 -8.45 -36.70
CA TYR A 243 -17.89 -7.34 -35.78
C TYR A 243 -18.76 -6.28 -36.45
N ILE A 244 -19.52 -5.56 -35.61
CA ILE A 244 -20.28 -4.39 -36.01
C ILE A 244 -19.47 -3.16 -35.60
N GLU A 245 -19.05 -2.36 -36.56
CA GLU A 245 -18.34 -1.11 -36.30
C GLU A 245 -19.33 0.03 -36.04
N LEU A 246 -19.32 0.58 -34.81
CA LEU A 246 -20.10 1.76 -34.46
C LEU A 246 -19.17 2.97 -34.32
N ARG A 247 -19.14 3.83 -35.33
CA ARG A 247 -18.41 5.11 -35.29
C ARG A 247 -19.32 6.19 -34.69
N ARG A 248 -18.76 7.08 -33.86
CA ARG A 248 -19.50 8.21 -33.27
C ARG A 248 -20.14 9.10 -34.34
N GLU A 249 -19.47 9.27 -35.48
CA GLU A 249 -19.99 9.99 -36.64
C GLU A 249 -21.28 9.37 -37.21
N ASN A 250 -21.42 8.04 -37.13
CA ASN A 250 -22.60 7.31 -37.62
C ASN A 250 -23.78 7.37 -36.64
N LEU A 251 -23.56 7.87 -35.42
CA LEU A 251 -24.57 8.00 -34.36
C LEU A 251 -25.07 9.45 -34.21
N TYR A 252 -24.51 10.38 -35.00
CA TYR A 252 -24.92 11.78 -34.95
C TYR A 252 -25.97 12.05 -36.02
N ALA A 253 -27.23 12.14 -35.62
CA ALA A 253 -28.28 12.75 -36.44
C ALA A 253 -28.40 14.24 -36.03
N PRO A 254 -28.28 15.20 -36.97
CA PRO A 254 -28.54 16.59 -36.65
C PRO A 254 -29.99 16.74 -36.20
N VAL A 255 -30.20 17.27 -35.00
CA VAL A 255 -31.53 17.61 -34.48
C VAL A 255 -31.91 19.01 -34.94
N SER A 256 -33.20 19.25 -35.19
CA SER A 256 -33.67 20.59 -35.54
C SER A 256 -33.76 21.48 -34.29
N ASP A 257 -33.61 22.79 -34.47
CA ASP A 257 -33.78 23.75 -33.36
C ASP A 257 -35.17 23.65 -32.72
N GLU A 258 -36.20 23.29 -33.49
CA GLU A 258 -37.55 23.03 -32.99
C GLU A 258 -37.61 21.84 -32.02
N GLN A 259 -36.87 20.75 -32.30
CA GLN A 259 -36.79 19.60 -31.40
C GLN A 259 -36.04 19.96 -30.11
N VAL A 260 -34.99 20.77 -30.20
CA VAL A 260 -34.24 21.26 -29.04
C VAL A 260 -35.14 22.16 -28.17
N GLN A 261 -35.91 23.06 -28.78
CA GLN A 261 -36.83 23.95 -28.09
C GLN A 261 -37.98 23.19 -27.41
N ALA A 262 -38.53 22.17 -28.09
CA ALA A 262 -39.58 21.32 -27.55
C ALA A 262 -39.09 20.53 -26.34
N GLU A 263 -37.92 19.90 -26.42
CA GLU A 263 -37.31 19.14 -25.32
C GLU A 263 -36.95 20.06 -24.15
N TYR A 264 -36.40 21.26 -24.43
CA TYR A 264 -36.10 22.26 -23.40
C TYR A 264 -37.35 22.69 -22.63
N THR A 265 -38.47 22.93 -23.32
CA THR A 265 -39.73 23.32 -22.69
C THR A 265 -40.28 22.19 -21.81
N LEU A 266 -40.20 20.95 -22.31
CA LEU A 266 -40.68 19.75 -21.61
C LEU A 266 -39.85 19.45 -20.34
N GLN A 267 -38.53 19.72 -20.38
CA GLN A 267 -37.67 19.62 -19.22
C GLN A 267 -37.80 20.81 -18.27
N SER A 268 -38.01 22.04 -18.76
CA SER A 268 -38.19 23.22 -17.88
C SER A 268 -39.43 23.08 -17.00
N GLU A 269 -40.51 22.48 -17.52
CA GLU A 269 -41.71 22.16 -16.74
C GLU A 269 -41.45 21.18 -15.58
N GLN A 270 -40.42 20.31 -15.67
CA GLN A 270 -40.04 19.42 -14.56
C GLN A 270 -39.24 20.14 -13.46
N PHE A 271 -38.53 21.22 -13.80
CA PHE A 271 -37.76 22.01 -12.83
C PHE A 271 -38.59 23.12 -12.16
N ASP A 272 -39.77 23.45 -12.68
CA ASP A 272 -40.72 24.43 -12.11
C ASP A 272 -41.75 23.82 -11.12
N SER A 273 -41.35 22.80 -10.34
CA SER A 273 -42.19 22.26 -9.26
C SER A 273 -41.96 22.98 -7.91
N ASN A 274 -42.82 23.97 -7.65
CA ASN A 274 -43.28 24.48 -6.34
C ASN A 274 -42.26 24.60 -5.19
N GLU A 275 -41.54 25.74 -5.13
CA GLU A 275 -41.09 26.29 -3.85
C GLU A 275 -42.28 27.01 -3.19
N SER A 276 -43.03 26.31 -2.32
CA SER A 276 -43.99 26.97 -1.41
C SER A 276 -43.25 27.38 -0.14
N ARG A 277 -43.17 28.68 0.10
CA ARG A 277 -42.76 29.27 1.40
C ARG A 277 -43.82 29.11 2.46
#